data_AF-A0A9W9A3D5-F1
#
_entry.id   AF-A0A9W9A3D5-F1
#
_cell.length_a   1.000
_cell.length_b   1.000
_cell.length_c   1.000
_cell.angle_alpha   90.00
_cell.angle_beta   90.00
_cell.angle_gamma   90.00
#
_symmetry.space_group_name_H-M   'P 1'
#
loop_
_entity.id
_entity.type
_entity.pdbx_description
1 polymer ?
#
loop_
_entity_poly.entity_id
_entity_poly.type
_entity_poly.pdbx_seq_one_letter_code
_entity_poly.pdbx_strand_id
1 'polypeptide(L)'
;MTAISNLATSQSSPPQPSPESRSNGFPPGYFIIRSLATGRLLDVAGDYAEDGTEIILWPEKESSLVESRRDPQANNQVFFIDTSGALCSRASGHAIDIEDNHLVLRHRRPISLPFPNRYAHPLPKFTYTPLTGEIHVEFDCDPTYPLFSANASWKDNTYILTSVPLRKPKSFIDDASEFITSNFASPLVSFFQGGTDTHATPEQVASSGVELAEDEVLEEDRGEEAEVDDSVDLKRDVKMLTIAKRNSADGHTDWNLTEKAKLRRKFECVSLRAAKEFDASHPYIPREELARRRQATSASLQSSVFPSRSSRTSQGLQLFDTERRNDVLIEKSDLLRWAEEFDASHPYIPREELERRRKAKEEERAKTQASF
;
A
#
# COMPACT_ATOMS: atom_id res chain seq x y z
N MET A 1 29.52 34.45 -62.68
CA MET A 1 28.75 34.83 -61.47
C MET A 1 27.93 33.63 -61.08
N THR A 2 28.41 32.88 -60.10
CA THR A 2 27.95 31.52 -59.76
C THR A 2 26.89 31.58 -58.67
N ALA A 3 25.75 30.94 -58.91
CA ALA A 3 24.65 30.81 -57.95
C ALA A 3 25.05 29.87 -56.81
N ILE A 4 24.81 30.28 -55.56
CA ILE A 4 24.96 29.45 -54.37
C ILE A 4 23.56 29.05 -53.93
N SER A 5 23.28 27.76 -54.05
CA SER A 5 22.08 27.07 -53.59
C SER A 5 22.13 26.83 -52.08
N ASN A 6 21.11 27.28 -51.35
CA ASN A 6 20.89 26.96 -49.94
C ASN A 6 20.37 25.52 -49.78
N LEU A 7 21.14 24.69 -49.08
CA LEU A 7 20.74 23.34 -48.66
C LEU A 7 20.06 23.47 -47.28
N ALA A 8 18.74 23.25 -47.23
CA ALA A 8 17.99 23.19 -45.99
C ALA A 8 18.25 21.84 -45.30
N THR A 9 18.99 21.85 -44.20
CA THR A 9 19.17 20.68 -43.33
C THR A 9 17.90 20.50 -42.49
N SER A 10 17.13 19.45 -42.76
CA SER A 10 16.04 19.00 -41.90
C SER A 10 16.61 18.55 -40.55
N GLN A 11 16.43 19.38 -39.51
CA GLN A 11 16.69 18.95 -38.13
C GLN A 11 15.63 17.91 -37.73
N SER A 12 16.05 16.65 -37.66
CA SER A 12 15.28 15.60 -36.99
C SER A 12 15.32 15.87 -35.49
N SER A 13 14.18 16.27 -34.92
CA SER A 13 14.02 16.38 -33.47
C SER A 13 14.38 15.04 -32.80
N PRO A 14 15.12 15.05 -31.67
CA PRO A 14 15.41 13.83 -30.94
C PRO A 14 14.10 13.15 -30.51
N PRO A 15 14.05 11.80 -30.50
CA PRO A 15 12.86 11.06 -30.11
C PRO A 15 12.46 11.48 -28.69
N GLN A 16 11.25 12.02 -28.56
CA GLN A 16 10.69 12.35 -27.26
C GLN A 16 10.58 11.04 -26.46
N PRO A 17 11.10 10.98 -25.23
CA PRO A 17 10.91 9.82 -24.38
C PRO A 17 9.41 9.58 -24.20
N SER A 18 8.94 8.35 -24.44
CA SER A 18 7.55 7.97 -24.20
C SER A 18 7.18 8.27 -22.74
N PRO A 19 5.93 8.70 -22.44
CA PRO A 19 5.52 9.04 -21.07
C PRO A 19 5.74 7.89 -20.06
N GLU A 20 5.76 6.64 -20.53
CA GLU A 20 6.06 5.44 -19.74
C GLU A 20 7.49 5.44 -19.16
N SER A 21 8.45 6.08 -19.83
CA SER A 21 9.82 6.19 -19.31
C SER A 21 9.96 7.16 -18.14
N ARG A 22 9.00 8.07 -17.94
CA ARG A 22 9.05 9.09 -16.89
C ARG A 22 8.36 8.68 -15.59
N SER A 23 7.54 7.63 -15.63
CA SER A 23 6.82 7.14 -14.45
C SER A 23 7.55 6.00 -13.74
N ASN A 24 8.79 5.67 -14.12
CA ASN A 24 9.58 4.58 -13.55
C ASN A 24 8.79 3.27 -13.44
N GLY A 25 7.98 2.97 -14.46
CA GLY A 25 7.11 1.80 -14.51
C GLY A 25 5.79 1.89 -13.72
N PHE A 26 5.59 2.92 -12.90
CA PHE A 26 4.30 3.20 -12.25
C PHE A 26 3.25 3.67 -13.27
N PRO A 27 1.95 3.50 -12.96
CA PRO A 27 0.89 4.07 -13.78
C PRO A 27 0.99 5.60 -13.86
N PRO A 28 0.66 6.21 -15.01
CA PRO A 28 0.65 7.67 -15.12
C PRO A 28 -0.48 8.27 -14.27
N GLY A 29 -0.26 9.50 -13.80
CA GLY A 29 -1.22 10.23 -12.97
C GLY A 29 -1.26 9.74 -11.52
N TYR A 30 -2.44 9.78 -10.91
CA TYR A 30 -2.63 9.29 -9.55
C TYR A 30 -2.93 7.79 -9.55
N PHE A 31 -2.41 7.08 -8.55
CA PHE A 31 -2.62 5.65 -8.39
C PHE A 31 -2.62 5.26 -6.90
N ILE A 32 -3.15 4.07 -6.62
CA ILE A 32 -3.03 3.41 -5.32
C ILE A 32 -2.02 2.27 -5.41
N ILE A 33 -1.36 1.95 -4.30
CA ILE A 33 -0.39 0.86 -4.23
C ILE A 33 -0.91 -0.16 -3.21
N ARG A 34 -1.24 -1.37 -3.66
CA ARG A 34 -1.80 -2.45 -2.84
C ARG A 34 -0.76 -3.53 -2.58
N SER A 35 -0.57 -3.93 -1.34
CA SER A 35 0.25 -5.11 -1.00
C SER A 35 -0.51 -6.39 -1.36
N LEU A 36 0.11 -7.30 -2.11
CA LEU A 36 -0.51 -8.59 -2.45
C LEU A 36 -0.51 -9.58 -1.28
N ALA A 37 0.41 -9.44 -0.32
CA ALA A 37 0.42 -10.28 0.88
C ALA A 37 -0.75 -9.98 1.82
N THR A 38 -1.10 -8.71 1.97
CA THR A 38 -2.05 -8.27 3.00
C THR A 38 -3.37 -7.73 2.44
N GLY A 39 -3.44 -7.41 1.14
CA GLY A 39 -4.57 -6.73 0.50
C GLY A 39 -4.73 -5.25 0.89
N ARG A 40 -3.89 -4.75 1.81
CA ARG A 40 -3.90 -3.36 2.33
C ARG A 40 -3.24 -2.40 1.35
N LEU A 41 -3.55 -1.11 1.47
CA LEU A 41 -2.98 -0.05 0.65
C LEU A 41 -1.87 0.70 1.40
N LEU A 42 -0.88 1.21 0.66
CA LEU A 42 0.01 2.23 1.20
C LEU A 42 -0.82 3.44 1.66
N ASP A 43 -0.47 3.97 2.82
CA ASP A 43 -1.22 5.01 3.52
C ASP A 43 -0.25 5.90 4.30
N VAL A 44 -0.38 7.22 4.18
CA VAL A 44 0.35 8.17 5.03
C VAL A 44 -0.28 8.15 6.43
N ALA A 45 0.48 7.69 7.42
CA ALA A 45 -0.03 7.46 8.77
C ALA A 45 -0.69 8.71 9.35
N GLY A 46 -1.95 8.57 9.78
CA GLY A 46 -2.71 9.65 10.39
C GLY A 46 -3.04 10.83 9.48
N ASP A 47 -2.76 10.75 8.17
CA ASP A 47 -2.84 11.87 7.22
C ASP A 47 -1.99 13.09 7.65
N TYR A 48 -0.91 12.83 8.39
CA TYR A 48 0.03 13.89 8.78
C TYR A 48 0.89 14.32 7.59
N ALA A 49 1.20 15.61 7.52
CA ALA A 49 2.04 16.19 6.48
C ALA A 49 3.47 16.49 6.96
N GLU A 50 3.84 16.09 8.18
CA GLU A 50 5.13 16.42 8.79
C GLU A 50 6.26 15.52 8.26
N ASP A 51 7.49 16.04 8.26
CA ASP A 51 8.68 15.25 7.93
C ASP A 51 8.84 14.07 8.88
N GLY A 52 9.16 12.89 8.34
CA GLY A 52 9.31 11.68 9.14
C GLY A 52 7.98 10.95 9.40
N THR A 53 6.84 11.47 8.90
CA THR A 53 5.57 10.73 8.97
C THR A 53 5.71 9.41 8.23
N GLU A 54 5.48 8.30 8.91
CA GLU A 54 5.59 6.96 8.32
C GLU A 54 4.57 6.71 7.22
N ILE A 55 4.99 5.97 6.19
CA ILE A 55 4.11 5.33 5.23
C ILE A 55 3.89 3.89 5.68
N ILE A 56 2.62 3.53 5.85
CA ILE A 56 2.19 2.25 6.43
C ILE A 56 1.28 1.52 5.44
N LEU A 57 0.93 0.29 5.77
CA LEU A 57 -0.15 -0.45 5.13
C LEU A 57 -1.41 -0.35 5.98
N TRP A 58 -2.50 0.13 5.36
CA TRP A 58 -3.79 0.32 6.00
C TRP A 58 -4.93 -0.26 5.15
N PRO A 59 -6.04 -0.71 5.76
CA PRO A 59 -7.24 -1.07 5.01
C PRO A 59 -7.68 0.02 4.03
N GLU A 60 -8.19 -0.40 2.88
CA GLU A 60 -8.70 0.51 1.86
C GLU A 60 -9.85 1.38 2.41
N LYS A 61 -9.67 2.70 2.36
CA LYS A 61 -10.67 3.67 2.83
C LYS A 61 -11.73 3.98 1.78
N GLU A 62 -11.38 3.90 0.50
CA GLU A 62 -12.25 4.27 -0.62
C GLU A 62 -11.94 3.43 -1.87
N SER A 63 -12.99 2.82 -2.43
CA SER A 63 -12.94 1.88 -3.56
C SER A 63 -13.07 2.53 -4.95
N SER A 64 -13.53 3.78 -5.01
CA SER A 64 -13.73 4.49 -6.27
C SER A 64 -12.41 4.71 -7.01
N LEU A 65 -12.23 4.06 -8.16
CA LEU A 65 -11.07 4.29 -9.03
C LEU A 65 -11.25 5.49 -9.99
N VAL A 66 -12.19 6.39 -9.70
CA VAL A 66 -12.44 7.60 -10.49
C VAL A 66 -12.13 8.81 -9.65
N GLU A 67 -11.12 9.58 -10.05
CA GLU A 67 -10.51 10.62 -9.22
C GLU A 67 -11.54 11.64 -8.68
N SER A 68 -12.45 12.12 -9.53
CA SER A 68 -13.46 13.13 -9.16
C SER A 68 -14.60 12.62 -8.29
N ARG A 69 -14.69 11.30 -8.09
CA ARG A 69 -15.72 10.64 -7.29
C ARG A 69 -15.19 10.04 -6.00
N ARG A 70 -13.89 10.18 -5.71
CA ARG A 70 -13.28 9.71 -4.47
C ARG A 70 -13.58 10.67 -3.34
N ASP A 71 -13.74 10.13 -2.13
CA ASP A 71 -13.70 10.93 -0.91
C ASP A 71 -12.30 11.58 -0.76
N PRO A 72 -12.21 12.92 -0.68
CA PRO A 72 -10.95 13.60 -0.42
C PRO A 72 -10.25 13.17 0.88
N GLN A 73 -10.99 12.69 1.89
CA GLN A 73 -10.40 12.20 3.15
C GLN A 73 -9.60 10.90 2.98
N ALA A 74 -9.77 10.19 1.86
CA ALA A 74 -9.01 9.00 1.51
C ALA A 74 -7.80 9.30 0.60
N ASN A 75 -7.44 10.57 0.41
CA ASN A 75 -6.32 10.96 -0.45
C ASN A 75 -4.95 10.58 0.11
N ASN A 76 -4.87 10.29 1.40
CA ASN A 76 -3.65 9.83 2.05
C ASN A 76 -3.24 8.40 1.64
N GLN A 77 -4.08 7.70 0.85
CA GLN A 77 -3.79 6.41 0.20
C GLN A 77 -3.48 6.53 -1.30
N VAL A 78 -3.34 7.76 -1.81
CA VAL A 78 -3.15 8.03 -3.24
C VAL A 78 -1.79 8.65 -3.47
N PHE A 79 -1.08 8.16 -4.47
CA PHE A 79 0.29 8.55 -4.80
C PHE A 79 0.43 8.92 -6.28
N PHE A 80 1.53 9.56 -6.61
CA PHE A 80 1.92 9.89 -7.99
C PHE A 80 3.44 9.97 -8.12
N ILE A 81 3.94 9.88 -9.35
CA ILE A 81 5.35 10.20 -9.67
C ILE A 81 5.42 11.65 -10.13
N ASP A 82 6.26 12.46 -9.47
CA ASP A 82 6.43 13.86 -9.83
C ASP A 82 7.41 14.07 -11.00
N THR A 83 7.60 15.32 -11.41
CA THR A 83 8.47 15.66 -12.55
C THR A 83 9.95 15.35 -12.32
N SER A 84 10.37 15.13 -11.07
CA SER A 84 11.74 14.71 -10.75
C SER A 84 11.90 13.18 -10.73
N GLY A 85 10.80 12.43 -10.84
CA GLY A 85 10.80 10.98 -10.73
C GLY A 85 10.68 10.45 -9.30
N ALA A 86 10.35 11.30 -8.32
CA ALA A 86 10.11 10.87 -6.95
C ALA A 86 8.66 10.40 -6.77
N LEU A 87 8.46 9.42 -5.89
CA LEU A 87 7.14 9.00 -5.46
C LEU A 87 6.61 9.99 -4.42
N CYS A 88 5.38 10.49 -4.60
CA CYS A 88 4.82 11.56 -3.80
C CYS A 88 3.40 11.21 -3.32
N SER A 89 3.06 11.70 -2.13
CA SER A 89 1.69 11.64 -1.58
C SER A 89 0.79 12.66 -2.26
N ARG A 90 -0.41 12.27 -2.67
CA ARG A 90 -1.43 13.19 -3.19
C ARG A 90 -1.95 14.15 -2.12
N ALA A 91 -2.08 13.71 -0.88
CA ALA A 91 -2.68 14.50 0.19
C ALA A 91 -1.84 15.74 0.54
N SER A 92 -0.53 15.57 0.68
CA SER A 92 0.40 16.65 1.07
C SER A 92 1.23 17.20 -0.10
N GLY A 93 1.36 16.44 -1.19
CA GLY A 93 2.30 16.74 -2.27
C GLY A 93 3.77 16.51 -1.92
N HIS A 94 4.05 15.94 -0.75
CA HIS A 94 5.43 15.67 -0.29
C HIS A 94 5.93 14.34 -0.83
N ALA A 95 7.25 14.24 -0.98
CA ALA A 95 7.91 13.06 -1.51
C ALA A 95 8.01 11.98 -0.44
N ILE A 96 8.17 10.73 -0.89
CA ILE A 96 8.52 9.60 -0.04
C ILE A 96 10.04 9.45 -0.05
N ASP A 97 10.58 9.23 1.14
CA ASP A 97 11.99 9.06 1.44
C ASP A 97 12.17 7.77 2.25
N ILE A 98 13.42 7.34 2.43
CA ILE A 98 13.76 6.20 3.28
C ILE A 98 14.60 6.69 4.45
N GLU A 99 14.17 6.35 5.66
CA GLU A 99 14.84 6.68 6.91
C GLU A 99 14.84 5.43 7.81
N ASP A 100 16.02 4.96 8.21
CA ASP A 100 16.18 3.74 9.02
C ASP A 100 15.41 2.52 8.47
N ASN A 101 15.42 2.32 7.14
CA ASN A 101 14.65 1.31 6.40
C ASN A 101 13.13 1.50 6.38
N HIS A 102 12.60 2.57 6.99
CA HIS A 102 11.19 2.92 6.93
C HIS A 102 10.91 3.92 5.81
N LEU A 103 9.73 3.81 5.22
CA LEU A 103 9.23 4.80 4.28
C LEU A 103 8.67 5.98 5.06
N VAL A 104 9.13 7.19 4.73
CA VAL A 104 8.71 8.40 5.43
C VAL A 104 8.37 9.51 4.45
N LEU A 105 7.48 10.42 4.88
CA LEU A 105 7.19 11.64 4.17
C LEU A 105 8.34 12.63 4.33
N ARG A 106 8.74 13.29 3.23
CA ARG A 106 9.81 14.28 3.21
C ARG A 106 9.47 15.50 2.34
N HIS A 107 9.65 16.67 2.94
CA HIS A 107 9.60 17.95 2.26
C HIS A 107 10.84 18.14 1.38
N ARG A 108 10.63 18.71 0.19
CA ARG A 108 11.74 19.18 -0.64
C ARG A 108 12.31 20.46 -0.04
N ARG A 109 13.57 20.41 0.38
CA ARG A 109 14.28 21.54 0.99
C ARG A 109 15.44 22.00 0.11
N PRO A 110 15.84 23.29 0.21
CA PRO A 110 17.11 23.74 -0.36
C PRO A 110 18.29 22.96 0.22
N ILE A 111 19.35 22.83 -0.56
CA ILE A 111 20.61 22.21 -0.12
C ILE A 111 21.15 22.99 1.08
N SER A 112 21.39 22.28 2.19
CA SER A 112 22.05 22.81 3.38
C SER A 112 23.36 22.07 3.64
N LEU A 113 24.36 22.77 4.17
CA LEU A 113 25.67 22.20 4.50
C LEU A 113 25.73 21.78 5.97
N PRO A 114 26.38 20.65 6.32
CA PRO A 114 27.04 19.71 5.40
C PRO A 114 26.02 18.94 4.54
N PHE A 115 26.37 18.68 3.28
CA PHE A 115 25.52 17.95 2.33
C PHE A 115 26.22 16.64 1.90
N PRO A 116 25.52 15.50 1.84
CA PRO A 116 24.13 15.27 2.26
C PRO A 116 23.93 15.25 3.79
N ASN A 117 22.70 15.51 4.25
CA ASN A 117 22.26 15.37 5.64
C ASN A 117 20.79 14.92 5.72
N ARG A 118 20.30 14.60 6.94
CA ARG A 118 18.91 14.15 7.22
C ARG A 118 17.78 14.96 6.59
N TYR A 119 17.99 16.25 6.39
CA TYR A 119 16.97 17.15 5.85
C TYR A 119 17.22 17.58 4.41
N ALA A 120 18.44 17.42 3.93
CA ALA A 120 18.86 17.84 2.59
C ALA A 120 19.79 16.77 2.00
N HIS A 121 19.18 15.88 1.24
CA HIS A 121 19.83 14.82 0.48
C HIS A 121 19.04 14.58 -0.82
N PRO A 122 19.66 13.94 -1.82
CA PRO A 122 18.94 13.43 -2.98
C PRO A 122 17.88 12.41 -2.54
N LEU A 123 16.62 12.64 -2.90
CA LEU A 123 15.53 11.71 -2.60
C LEU A 123 15.69 10.41 -3.38
N PRO A 124 15.31 9.27 -2.80
CA PRO A 124 15.36 7.99 -3.49
C PRO A 124 14.41 7.96 -4.70
N LYS A 125 14.82 7.25 -5.74
CA LYS A 125 13.96 6.98 -6.90
C LYS A 125 13.29 5.62 -6.69
N PHE A 126 11.98 5.58 -6.87
CA PHE A 126 11.21 4.34 -6.83
C PHE A 126 10.93 3.88 -8.25
N THR A 127 11.12 2.58 -8.49
CA THR A 127 10.84 1.93 -9.77
C THR A 127 9.92 0.75 -9.55
N TYR A 128 8.80 0.69 -10.29
CA TYR A 128 7.85 -0.42 -10.22
C TYR A 128 7.98 -1.30 -11.45
N THR A 129 8.03 -2.61 -11.25
CA THR A 129 8.03 -3.60 -12.34
C THR A 129 6.68 -4.31 -12.40
N PRO A 130 5.78 -3.98 -13.35
CA PRO A 130 4.45 -4.58 -13.43
C PRO A 130 4.44 -6.11 -13.60
N LEU A 131 5.51 -6.68 -14.18
CA LEU A 131 5.63 -8.12 -14.39
C LEU A 131 5.85 -8.90 -13.09
N THR A 132 6.71 -8.39 -12.21
CA THR A 132 7.04 -9.03 -10.93
C THR A 132 6.15 -8.53 -9.80
N GLY A 133 5.63 -7.32 -9.91
CA GLY A 133 4.92 -6.61 -8.86
C GLY A 133 5.86 -5.94 -7.86
N GLU A 134 7.17 -5.91 -8.11
CA GLU A 134 8.13 -5.40 -7.13
C GLU A 134 8.35 -3.90 -7.27
N ILE A 135 8.62 -3.24 -6.14
CA ILE A 135 9.04 -1.84 -6.09
C ILE A 135 10.48 -1.79 -5.60
N HIS A 136 11.36 -1.34 -6.48
CA HIS A 136 12.79 -1.16 -6.24
C HIS A 136 13.08 0.27 -5.82
N VAL A 137 14.08 0.44 -4.98
CA VAL A 137 14.54 1.74 -4.49
C VAL A 137 15.98 1.99 -4.96
N GLU A 138 16.21 3.14 -5.58
CA GLU A 138 17.51 3.55 -6.07
C GLU A 138 17.97 4.82 -5.35
N PHE A 139 19.19 4.79 -4.83
CA PHE A 139 19.79 5.92 -4.12
C PHE A 139 20.85 6.60 -4.99
N ASP A 140 20.84 7.94 -5.01
CA ASP A 140 21.88 8.73 -5.68
C ASP A 140 23.09 8.99 -4.75
N CYS A 141 22.94 8.77 -3.44
CA CYS A 141 24.00 8.86 -2.43
C CYS A 141 23.93 7.69 -1.44
N ASP A 142 24.97 7.52 -0.62
CA ASP A 142 24.98 6.50 0.43
C ASP A 142 23.79 6.72 1.39
N PRO A 143 22.85 5.76 1.53
CA PRO A 143 21.66 5.92 2.37
C PRO A 143 21.99 6.01 3.88
N THR A 144 23.23 5.70 4.28
CA THR A 144 23.68 5.78 5.68
C THR A 144 24.15 7.19 6.10
N TYR A 145 23.92 8.21 5.26
CA TYR A 145 24.26 9.60 5.58
C TYR A 145 23.72 10.04 6.97
N PRO A 146 24.42 10.95 7.67
CA PRO A 146 25.69 11.57 7.30
C PRO A 146 26.90 10.65 7.56
N LEU A 147 26.70 9.43 8.06
CA LEU A 147 27.75 8.47 8.35
C LEU A 147 28.14 7.76 7.05
N PHE A 148 29.13 8.27 6.34
CA PHE A 148 29.56 7.64 5.09
C PHE A 148 30.32 6.35 5.38
N SER A 149 29.90 5.25 4.75
CA SER A 149 30.76 4.08 4.64
C SER A 149 31.94 4.43 3.74
N ALA A 150 33.16 4.11 4.18
CA ALA A 150 34.36 4.29 3.35
C ALA A 150 34.30 3.44 2.07
N ASN A 151 33.48 2.38 2.08
CA ASN A 151 33.30 1.47 0.96
C ASN A 151 31.94 1.74 0.31
N ALA A 152 31.93 1.95 -1.00
CA ALA A 152 30.72 2.19 -1.79
C ALA A 152 29.87 0.91 -2.03
N SER A 153 29.90 -0.04 -1.09
CA SER A 153 29.20 -1.34 -1.17
C SER A 153 27.69 -1.18 -1.26
N TRP A 154 27.15 -0.05 -0.79
CA TRP A 154 25.73 0.28 -0.91
C TRP A 154 25.26 0.30 -2.38
N LYS A 155 26.15 0.56 -3.35
CA LYS A 155 25.83 0.55 -4.79
C LYS A 155 25.64 -0.85 -5.36
N ASP A 156 26.23 -1.85 -4.72
CA ASP A 156 26.14 -3.24 -5.16
C ASP A 156 24.89 -3.92 -4.58
N ASN A 157 24.21 -3.30 -3.62
CA ASN A 157 23.00 -3.83 -3.01
C ASN A 157 21.77 -3.56 -3.89
N THR A 158 20.80 -4.47 -3.81
CA THR A 158 19.45 -4.26 -4.34
C THR A 158 18.52 -3.90 -3.19
N TYR A 159 17.74 -2.83 -3.35
CA TYR A 159 16.80 -2.37 -2.33
C TYR A 159 15.38 -2.58 -2.82
N ILE A 160 14.57 -3.31 -2.05
CA ILE A 160 13.20 -3.69 -2.43
C ILE A 160 12.24 -3.41 -1.29
N LEU A 161 11.02 -2.98 -1.61
CA LEU A 161 9.97 -2.82 -0.60
C LEU A 161 9.39 -4.17 -0.17
N THR A 162 9.11 -4.31 1.13
CA THR A 162 8.47 -5.48 1.69
C THR A 162 7.44 -5.10 2.75
N SER A 163 6.35 -5.86 2.81
CA SER A 163 5.35 -5.77 3.88
C SER A 163 5.79 -6.59 5.09
N VAL A 164 5.61 -6.04 6.30
CA VAL A 164 5.98 -6.72 7.54
C VAL A 164 4.73 -7.35 8.16
N PRO A 165 4.69 -8.69 8.33
CA PRO A 165 3.57 -9.37 8.97
C PRO A 165 3.56 -9.06 10.47
N LEU A 166 2.38 -8.97 11.08
CA LEU A 166 2.25 -8.72 12.51
C LEU A 166 1.57 -9.91 13.18
N ARG A 167 2.27 -10.53 14.12
CA ARG A 167 1.70 -11.64 14.90
C ARG A 167 0.80 -11.13 16.01
N LYS A 168 -0.25 -11.89 16.29
CA LYS A 168 -1.05 -11.73 17.49
C LYS A 168 -0.14 -11.95 18.71
N PRO A 169 -0.15 -11.06 19.71
CA PRO A 169 0.60 -11.29 20.94
C PRO A 169 0.12 -12.60 21.58
N LYS A 170 1.07 -13.49 21.92
CA LYS A 170 0.77 -14.76 22.60
C LYS A 170 0.04 -14.44 23.92
N SER A 171 -1.13 -15.02 24.13
CA SER A 171 -1.85 -14.93 25.41
C SER A 171 -1.26 -15.95 26.39
N PHE A 172 -1.21 -15.63 27.69
CA PHE A 172 -0.73 -16.53 28.74
C PHE A 172 -1.41 -17.92 28.76
N ILE A 173 -2.59 -18.05 28.14
CA ILE A 173 -3.33 -19.31 28.02
C ILE A 173 -2.77 -20.20 26.90
N ASP A 174 -2.26 -19.62 25.81
CA ASP A 174 -1.68 -20.36 24.69
C ASP A 174 -0.35 -21.02 25.10
N ASP A 175 0.45 -20.33 25.93
CA ASP A 175 1.74 -20.80 26.45
C ASP A 175 1.60 -22.03 27.38
N ALA A 176 0.55 -22.05 28.20
CA ALA A 176 0.25 -23.20 29.04
C ALA A 176 -0.18 -24.43 28.22
N SER A 177 -0.84 -24.23 27.08
CA SER A 177 -1.26 -25.35 26.21
C SER A 177 -0.09 -26.01 25.49
N GLU A 178 0.94 -25.24 25.12
CA GLU A 178 2.18 -25.74 24.51
C GLU A 178 3.08 -26.43 25.55
N PHE A 179 3.11 -25.93 26.79
CA PHE A 179 3.81 -26.58 27.92
C PHE A 179 3.12 -27.87 28.42
N ILE A 180 1.79 -27.91 28.45
CA ILE A 180 1.05 -29.11 28.89
C ILE A 180 1.11 -30.21 27.81
N THR A 181 1.07 -29.84 26.52
CA THR A 181 1.16 -30.84 25.43
C THR A 181 2.55 -31.40 25.23
N SER A 182 3.61 -30.61 25.43
CA SER A 182 5.00 -31.09 25.32
C SER A 182 5.44 -31.99 26.49
N ASN A 183 4.86 -31.83 27.69
CA ASN A 183 5.21 -32.65 28.86
C ASN A 183 4.36 -33.90 29.07
N PHE A 184 3.30 -34.14 28.28
CA PHE A 184 2.50 -35.36 28.36
C PHE A 184 2.92 -36.48 27.39
N ALA A 185 3.87 -36.22 26.48
CA ALA A 185 4.35 -37.20 25.50
C ALA A 185 5.64 -37.95 25.91
N SER A 186 6.05 -37.93 27.18
CA SER A 186 7.12 -38.83 27.67
C SER A 186 6.93 -39.23 29.13
N PRO A 187 6.29 -40.38 29.42
CA PRO A 187 6.41 -41.03 30.71
C PRO A 187 7.64 -41.96 30.73
N LEU A 188 8.47 -41.82 31.77
CA LEU A 188 9.40 -42.81 32.35
C LEU A 188 10.79 -43.05 31.73
N VAL A 189 11.75 -42.14 31.94
CA VAL A 189 13.17 -42.40 32.32
C VAL A 189 13.78 -41.02 32.68
N SER A 190 14.55 -40.72 33.72
CA SER A 190 15.44 -41.49 34.59
C SER A 190 15.59 -40.73 35.91
N PHE A 191 15.36 -41.42 37.02
CA PHE A 191 15.63 -40.92 38.37
C PHE A 191 16.88 -41.60 38.94
N PHE A 192 17.99 -41.74 38.21
CA PHE A 192 19.26 -42.28 38.75
C PHE A 192 20.46 -41.90 37.86
N GLN A 193 21.56 -41.48 38.51
CA GLN A 193 22.93 -41.24 37.98
C GLN A 193 23.07 -39.94 37.16
N GLY A 194 23.94 -38.98 37.47
CA GLY A 194 25.30 -39.11 37.97
C GLY A 194 26.27 -38.96 36.80
N GLY A 195 26.44 -37.74 36.28
CA GLY A 195 27.35 -37.45 35.17
C GLY A 195 27.27 -35.98 34.75
N THR A 196 28.41 -35.31 34.74
CA THR A 196 28.61 -33.94 34.25
C THR A 196 28.47 -33.91 32.73
N ASP A 197 27.42 -33.30 32.21
CA ASP A 197 27.35 -32.88 30.81
C ASP A 197 26.81 -31.45 30.73
N THR A 198 27.57 -30.59 30.06
CA THR A 198 27.19 -29.23 29.67
C THR A 198 26.09 -29.30 28.62
N HIS A 199 24.86 -29.51 29.07
CA HIS A 199 23.67 -29.39 28.24
C HIS A 199 23.10 -27.99 28.47
N ALA A 200 23.37 -27.06 27.57
CA ALA A 200 22.63 -25.82 27.53
C ALA A 200 21.15 -26.20 27.35
N THR A 201 20.32 -25.91 28.36
CA THR A 201 18.89 -26.15 28.27
C THR A 201 18.28 -25.14 27.28
N PRO A 202 17.24 -25.50 26.52
CA PRO A 202 16.53 -24.55 25.66
C PRO A 202 16.08 -23.28 26.43
N GLU A 203 15.80 -23.44 27.72
CA GLU A 203 15.46 -22.39 28.67
C GLU A 203 16.60 -21.36 28.89
N GLN A 204 17.87 -21.77 28.79
CA GLN A 204 19.02 -20.86 28.87
C GLN A 204 19.26 -20.10 27.56
N VAL A 205 18.85 -20.64 26.42
CA VAL A 205 18.95 -19.97 25.11
C VAL A 205 17.79 -18.99 24.90
N ALA A 206 16.60 -19.29 25.42
CA ALA A 206 15.46 -18.37 25.41
C ALA A 206 15.61 -17.20 26.39
N SER A 207 16.38 -17.37 27.47
CA SER A 207 16.67 -16.31 28.44
C SER A 207 17.94 -15.51 28.13
N SER A 208 18.84 -16.04 27.29
CA SER A 208 19.84 -15.22 26.62
C SER A 208 19.15 -14.46 25.50
N GLY A 209 18.70 -13.24 25.79
CA GLY A 209 18.11 -12.30 24.83
C GLY A 209 19.08 -11.91 23.72
N VAL A 210 19.43 -12.87 22.86
CA VAL A 210 20.04 -12.65 21.56
C VAL A 210 18.90 -12.19 20.65
N GLU A 211 18.49 -10.95 20.86
CA GLU A 211 17.65 -10.22 19.93
C GLU A 211 18.56 -9.93 18.72
N LEU A 212 18.66 -10.90 17.80
CA LEU A 212 19.18 -10.61 16.48
C LEU A 212 18.29 -9.48 15.95
N ALA A 213 18.91 -8.34 15.67
CA ALA A 213 18.20 -7.24 15.06
C ALA A 213 17.49 -7.80 13.81
N GLU A 214 16.22 -7.46 13.66
CA GLU A 214 15.35 -7.98 12.60
C GLU A 214 15.87 -7.75 11.17
N ASP A 215 16.94 -6.94 11.02
CA ASP A 215 17.70 -6.68 9.80
C ASP A 215 18.85 -7.67 9.52
N GLU A 216 19.30 -8.45 10.52
CA GLU A 216 20.42 -9.40 10.40
C GLU A 216 19.95 -10.83 10.05
N VAL A 217 18.66 -11.14 10.24
CA VAL A 217 18.08 -12.43 9.84
C VAL A 217 17.73 -12.39 8.35
N LEU A 218 18.44 -13.19 7.55
CA LEU A 218 18.09 -13.38 6.15
C LEU A 218 16.63 -13.84 6.06
N GLU A 219 15.84 -13.31 5.11
CA GLU A 219 14.44 -13.75 4.97
C GLU A 219 14.31 -15.27 4.72
N GLU A 220 15.37 -15.92 4.25
CA GLU A 220 15.47 -17.39 4.10
C GLU A 220 15.57 -18.12 5.45
N ASP A 221 16.13 -17.49 6.49
CA ASP A 221 16.27 -18.03 7.85
C ASP A 221 15.09 -17.66 8.76
N ARG A 222 14.15 -16.85 8.26
CA ARG A 222 12.93 -16.47 8.96
C ARG A 222 11.99 -17.68 8.98
N GLY A 223 12.00 -18.43 10.07
CA GLY A 223 11.15 -19.62 10.24
C GLY A 223 9.66 -19.34 9.98
N GLU A 224 8.90 -20.37 9.57
CA GLU A 224 7.47 -20.28 9.16
C GLU A 224 6.60 -19.49 10.14
N GLU A 225 6.94 -19.56 11.42
CA GLU A 225 6.34 -18.82 12.52
C GLU A 225 6.42 -17.30 12.34
N ALA A 226 7.57 -16.76 11.95
CA ALA A 226 7.76 -15.33 11.76
C ALA A 226 7.10 -14.77 10.48
N GLU A 227 6.45 -15.63 9.69
CA GLU A 227 5.68 -15.28 8.49
C GLU A 227 4.17 -15.15 8.74
N VAL A 228 3.70 -15.48 9.95
CA VAL A 228 2.27 -15.45 10.28
C VAL A 228 1.81 -14.01 10.47
N ASP A 229 0.74 -13.63 9.77
CA ASP A 229 0.06 -12.34 9.94
C ASP A 229 -1.36 -12.57 10.50
N ASP A 230 -1.46 -12.83 11.80
CA ASP A 230 -2.71 -13.17 12.51
C ASP A 230 -3.16 -12.08 13.51
N SER A 231 -2.45 -10.96 13.60
CA SER A 231 -2.87 -9.84 14.44
C SER A 231 -4.13 -9.17 13.90
N VAL A 232 -5.06 -8.85 14.81
CA VAL A 232 -6.28 -8.07 14.50
C VAL A 232 -6.01 -6.59 14.23
N ASP A 233 -4.78 -6.13 14.47
CA ASP A 233 -4.42 -4.74 14.22
C ASP A 233 -4.60 -4.39 12.74
N LEU A 234 -4.99 -3.15 12.48
CA LEU A 234 -5.20 -2.68 11.10
C LEU A 234 -3.87 -2.25 10.47
N LYS A 235 -2.96 -1.67 11.27
CA LYS A 235 -1.64 -1.19 10.84
C LYS A 235 -0.76 -2.38 10.45
N ARG A 236 -0.10 -2.29 9.30
CA ARG A 236 1.10 -3.08 9.00
C ARG A 236 2.22 -2.15 8.59
N ASP A 237 3.44 -2.53 8.92
CA ASP A 237 4.61 -1.75 8.52
C ASP A 237 5.03 -2.12 7.10
N VAL A 238 5.63 -1.16 6.40
CA VAL A 238 6.34 -1.37 5.14
C VAL A 238 7.77 -0.95 5.37
N LYS A 239 8.71 -1.80 4.97
CA LYS A 239 10.14 -1.54 5.10
C LYS A 239 10.84 -1.73 3.77
N MET A 240 11.98 -1.08 3.63
CA MET A 240 12.94 -1.36 2.57
C MET A 240 13.90 -2.47 3.04
N LEU A 241 13.96 -3.55 2.29
CA LEU A 241 14.92 -4.64 2.48
C LEU A 241 16.18 -4.37 1.66
N THR A 242 17.35 -4.61 2.24
CA THR A 242 18.64 -4.55 1.55
C THR A 242 19.10 -5.96 1.20
N ILE A 243 19.24 -6.26 -0.09
CA ILE A 243 19.73 -7.55 -0.58
C ILE A 243 21.16 -7.35 -1.10
N ALA A 244 22.13 -7.89 -0.38
CA ALA A 244 23.52 -7.84 -0.82
C ALA A 244 23.74 -8.75 -2.04
N LYS A 245 24.34 -8.20 -3.10
CA LYS A 245 24.72 -8.96 -4.30
C LYS A 245 25.95 -9.81 -4.01
N ARG A 246 25.79 -10.90 -3.24
CA ARG A 246 26.86 -11.90 -3.13
C ARG A 246 27.02 -12.61 -4.47
N ASN A 247 28.25 -12.65 -4.96
CA ASN A 247 28.79 -13.40 -6.10
C ASN A 247 27.73 -14.01 -7.03
N SER A 248 27.53 -13.35 -8.17
CA SER A 248 26.59 -13.67 -9.26
C SER A 248 26.83 -15.03 -9.97
N ALA A 249 27.31 -16.05 -9.26
CA ALA A 249 27.40 -17.43 -9.75
C ALA A 249 26.05 -18.17 -9.58
N ASP A 250 25.28 -17.85 -8.54
CA ASP A 250 23.96 -18.45 -8.29
C ASP A 250 22.88 -17.41 -8.56
N GLY A 251 22.60 -17.14 -9.84
CA GLY A 251 21.67 -16.10 -10.34
C GLY A 251 20.20 -16.20 -9.92
N HIS A 252 19.90 -16.73 -8.74
CA HIS A 252 18.58 -16.84 -8.17
C HIS A 252 18.67 -16.55 -6.65
N THR A 253 18.25 -15.36 -6.22
CA THR A 253 18.05 -15.03 -4.80
C THR A 253 16.63 -15.39 -4.32
N ASP A 254 15.72 -15.71 -5.24
CA ASP A 254 14.30 -15.91 -4.90
C ASP A 254 13.86 -17.38 -4.87
N TRP A 255 14.71 -18.33 -5.28
CA TRP A 255 14.29 -19.74 -5.37
C TRP A 255 14.06 -20.39 -4.00
N ASN A 256 14.72 -19.88 -2.94
CA ASN A 256 14.58 -20.36 -1.57
C ASN A 256 13.47 -19.67 -0.78
N LEU A 257 12.89 -18.59 -1.28
CA LEU A 257 11.85 -17.88 -0.55
C LEU A 257 10.54 -18.66 -0.58
N THR A 258 9.88 -18.72 0.56
CA THR A 258 8.50 -19.22 0.64
C THR A 258 7.58 -18.37 -0.26
N GLU A 259 6.48 -18.94 -0.74
CA GLU A 259 5.52 -18.16 -1.53
C GLU A 259 4.94 -16.98 -0.74
N LYS A 260 4.82 -17.12 0.59
CA LYS A 260 4.43 -16.01 1.47
C LYS A 260 5.47 -14.90 1.44
N ALA A 261 6.75 -15.21 1.59
CA ALA A 261 7.83 -14.22 1.50
C ALA A 261 7.85 -13.50 0.15
N LYS A 262 7.65 -14.24 -0.95
CA LYS A 262 7.53 -13.63 -2.29
C LYS A 262 6.35 -12.67 -2.38
N LEU A 263 5.18 -13.05 -1.86
CA LEU A 263 4.00 -12.16 -1.87
C LEU A 263 4.21 -10.89 -1.04
N ARG A 264 5.03 -10.91 0.02
CA ARG A 264 5.31 -9.73 0.85
C ARG A 264 6.05 -8.63 0.09
N ARG A 265 6.82 -9.00 -0.93
CA ARG A 265 7.59 -8.12 -1.80
C ARG A 265 6.80 -7.65 -3.04
N LYS A 266 5.57 -8.16 -3.23
CA LYS A 266 4.73 -7.85 -4.38
C LYS A 266 3.63 -6.86 -4.06
N PHE A 267 3.47 -5.91 -4.96
CA PHE A 267 2.52 -4.83 -4.92
C PHE A 267 1.79 -4.72 -6.26
N GLU A 268 0.54 -4.29 -6.21
CA GLU A 268 -0.27 -3.95 -7.36
C GLU A 268 -0.48 -2.43 -7.37
N CYS A 269 0.02 -1.77 -8.42
CA CYS A 269 -0.19 -0.34 -8.62
C CYS A 269 -1.39 -0.11 -9.55
N VAL A 270 -2.47 0.46 -9.05
CA VAL A 270 -3.73 0.65 -9.78
C VAL A 270 -3.96 2.13 -10.09
N SER A 271 -4.02 2.47 -11.38
CA SER A 271 -4.29 3.84 -11.84
C SER A 271 -5.69 4.33 -11.48
N LEU A 272 -5.77 5.56 -11.00
CA LEU A 272 -7.03 6.29 -10.89
C LEU A 272 -7.38 6.90 -12.25
N ARG A 273 -8.61 6.64 -12.69
CA ARG A 273 -9.14 7.21 -13.93
C ARG A 273 -9.51 8.66 -13.69
N ALA A 274 -8.98 9.56 -14.51
CA ALA A 274 -9.57 10.88 -14.66
C ALA A 274 -11.02 10.70 -15.13
N ALA A 275 -11.96 11.40 -14.51
CA ALA A 275 -13.27 11.53 -15.13
C ALA A 275 -13.06 12.22 -16.49
N LYS A 276 -13.66 11.67 -17.55
CA LYS A 276 -13.77 12.45 -18.79
C LYS A 276 -14.49 13.72 -18.40
N GLU A 277 -13.77 14.85 -18.39
CA GLU A 277 -14.42 16.15 -18.44
C GLU A 277 -15.40 16.07 -19.60
N PHE A 278 -16.65 16.42 -19.31
CA PHE A 278 -17.64 16.56 -20.36
C PHE A 278 -17.10 17.68 -21.26
N ASP A 279 -16.51 17.29 -22.37
CA ASP A 279 -15.82 18.17 -23.30
C ASP A 279 -16.74 19.36 -23.59
N ALA A 280 -16.38 20.54 -23.06
CA ALA A 280 -17.17 21.75 -23.23
C ALA A 280 -17.22 22.21 -24.70
N SER A 281 -16.51 21.52 -25.60
CA SER A 281 -16.66 21.65 -27.05
C SER A 281 -17.86 20.89 -27.63
N HIS A 282 -18.54 20.04 -26.85
CA HIS A 282 -19.87 19.58 -27.24
C HIS A 282 -20.86 20.76 -27.11
N PRO A 283 -21.48 21.21 -28.22
CA PRO A 283 -22.46 22.28 -28.14
C PRO A 283 -23.55 21.83 -27.16
N TYR A 284 -23.76 22.62 -26.11
CA TYR A 284 -24.88 22.45 -25.21
C TYR A 284 -26.15 22.35 -26.07
N ILE A 285 -26.71 21.15 -26.18
CA ILE A 285 -28.00 20.94 -26.84
C ILE A 285 -29.03 21.25 -25.76
N PRO A 286 -29.80 22.36 -25.86
CA PRO A 286 -30.81 22.68 -24.87
C PRO A 286 -31.78 21.51 -24.72
N ARG A 287 -32.30 21.28 -23.51
CA ARG A 287 -33.27 20.20 -23.24
C ARG A 287 -34.46 20.21 -24.23
N GLU A 288 -34.83 21.39 -24.71
CA GLU A 288 -35.89 21.61 -25.70
C GLU A 288 -35.52 21.06 -27.10
N GLU A 289 -34.26 21.20 -27.51
CA GLU A 289 -33.74 20.67 -28.77
C GLU A 289 -33.63 19.13 -28.73
N LEU A 290 -33.26 18.57 -27.57
CA LEU A 290 -33.31 17.12 -27.31
C LEU A 290 -34.74 16.56 -27.36
N ALA A 291 -35.72 17.32 -26.84
CA ALA A 291 -37.13 16.95 -26.92
C ALA A 291 -37.66 17.00 -28.36
N ARG A 292 -37.29 18.01 -29.16
CA ARG A 292 -37.64 18.09 -30.59
C ARG A 292 -37.04 16.94 -31.40
N ARG A 293 -35.79 16.57 -31.15
CA ARG A 293 -35.13 15.44 -31.84
C ARG A 293 -35.82 14.10 -31.54
N ARG A 294 -36.31 13.91 -30.32
CA ARG A 294 -37.13 12.74 -29.95
C ARG A 294 -38.49 12.74 -30.65
N GLN A 295 -39.11 13.91 -30.84
CA GLN A 295 -40.38 14.03 -31.56
C GLN A 295 -40.21 13.82 -33.09
N ALA A 296 -39.11 14.30 -33.67
CA ALA A 296 -38.80 14.13 -35.09
C ALA A 296 -38.50 12.67 -35.47
N THR A 297 -37.87 11.91 -34.57
CA THR A 297 -37.62 10.47 -34.76
C THR A 297 -38.88 9.63 -34.63
N SER A 298 -39.85 10.03 -33.79
CA SER A 298 -41.17 9.40 -33.75
C SER A 298 -42.07 9.73 -34.96
N ALA A 299 -41.87 10.88 -35.62
CA ALA A 299 -42.65 11.26 -36.81
C ALA A 299 -42.17 10.54 -38.09
N SER A 300 -40.89 10.13 -38.16
CA SER A 300 -40.30 9.43 -39.31
C SER A 300 -40.67 7.93 -39.40
N LEU A 301 -41.31 7.35 -38.38
CA LEU A 301 -41.69 5.94 -38.34
C LEU A 301 -43.14 5.68 -38.80
N GLN A 302 -43.87 6.69 -39.28
CA GLN A 302 -45.26 6.54 -39.75
C GLN A 302 -45.43 6.45 -41.28
N SER A 303 -44.37 6.42 -42.08
CA SER A 303 -44.48 6.29 -43.53
C SER A 303 -43.61 5.17 -44.12
N SER A 304 -43.94 3.92 -43.80
CA SER A 304 -43.61 2.82 -44.71
C SER A 304 -44.71 1.77 -44.65
N VAL A 305 -45.58 1.85 -45.66
CA VAL A 305 -46.60 0.87 -46.01
C VAL A 305 -45.91 -0.46 -46.31
N PHE A 306 -46.37 -1.52 -45.63
CA PHE A 306 -46.02 -2.93 -45.89
C PHE A 306 -46.30 -3.34 -47.35
N PRO A 307 -45.70 -4.46 -47.80
CA PRO A 307 -46.60 -5.56 -48.11
C PRO A 307 -46.25 -6.89 -47.44
N SER A 308 -47.32 -7.63 -47.22
CA SER A 308 -47.47 -8.92 -46.56
C SER A 308 -46.81 -10.11 -47.28
N ARG A 309 -46.35 -11.12 -46.52
CA ARG A 309 -46.84 -12.52 -46.63
C ARG A 309 -46.28 -13.45 -45.54
N SER A 310 -47.18 -13.94 -44.67
CA SER A 310 -47.48 -15.36 -44.40
C SER A 310 -46.34 -16.39 -44.38
N SER A 311 -46.03 -16.95 -43.19
CA SER A 311 -46.45 -18.29 -42.69
C SER A 311 -45.37 -19.04 -41.88
N ARG A 312 -45.81 -19.65 -40.76
CA ARG A 312 -45.25 -20.82 -40.03
C ARG A 312 -43.83 -20.64 -39.44
N THR A 313 -43.43 -21.16 -38.28
CA THR A 313 -43.93 -22.19 -37.35
C THR A 313 -43.14 -22.06 -36.04
N SER A 314 -43.80 -22.41 -34.93
CA SER A 314 -43.30 -23.04 -33.68
C SER A 314 -41.83 -23.00 -33.23
N GLN A 315 -41.71 -22.78 -31.91
CA GLN A 315 -40.69 -23.27 -30.95
C GLN A 315 -39.36 -22.51 -30.85
N GLY A 316 -39.07 -22.07 -29.61
CA GLY A 316 -37.80 -21.47 -29.22
C GLY A 316 -37.92 -20.62 -27.96
N LEU A 317 -38.26 -21.26 -26.84
CA LEU A 317 -38.22 -20.71 -25.50
C LEU A 317 -36.75 -20.43 -25.08
N GLN A 318 -36.60 -19.45 -24.18
CA GLN A 318 -35.59 -19.32 -23.11
C GLN A 318 -34.39 -18.37 -23.25
N LEU A 319 -34.21 -17.63 -22.13
CA LEU A 319 -32.96 -17.16 -21.50
C LEU A 319 -32.28 -15.94 -22.19
N PHE A 320 -32.11 -14.74 -21.63
CA PHE A 320 -32.15 -14.23 -20.25
C PHE A 320 -32.56 -12.74 -20.29
N ASP A 321 -33.45 -12.33 -19.39
CA ASP A 321 -33.73 -10.93 -19.11
C ASP A 321 -34.14 -10.82 -17.64
N THR A 322 -33.17 -10.71 -16.72
CA THR A 322 -33.33 -10.22 -15.34
C THR A 322 -31.97 -10.19 -14.64
N GLU A 323 -31.44 -9.00 -14.34
CA GLU A 323 -30.85 -8.62 -13.05
C GLU A 323 -30.21 -7.22 -13.15
N ARG A 324 -31.10 -6.21 -13.16
CA ARG A 324 -30.79 -4.87 -12.64
C ARG A 324 -31.77 -4.60 -11.51
N ARG A 325 -31.27 -4.63 -10.27
CA ARG A 325 -31.67 -3.78 -9.13
C ARG A 325 -31.20 -4.43 -7.84
N ASN A 326 -30.42 -3.68 -7.08
CA ASN A 326 -30.54 -3.58 -5.62
C ASN A 326 -29.81 -2.29 -5.20
N ASP A 327 -30.39 -1.15 -5.57
CA ASP A 327 -30.16 0.08 -4.82
C ASP A 327 -30.93 -0.09 -3.50
N VAL A 328 -30.21 -0.36 -2.42
CA VAL A 328 -30.76 -0.41 -1.07
C VAL A 328 -31.14 1.02 -0.69
N LEU A 329 -32.39 1.40 -0.97
CA LEU A 329 -33.05 2.53 -0.34
C LEU A 329 -33.21 2.18 1.15
N ILE A 330 -32.24 2.60 1.97
CA ILE A 330 -32.39 2.56 3.42
C ILE A 330 -33.55 3.50 3.76
N GLU A 331 -34.63 2.95 4.32
CA GLU A 331 -35.77 3.74 4.72
C GLU A 331 -35.37 4.69 5.85
N LYS A 332 -35.89 5.92 5.83
CA LYS A 332 -35.58 6.97 6.82
C LYS A 332 -35.88 6.52 8.27
N SER A 333 -36.79 5.58 8.45
CA SER A 333 -37.11 4.90 9.71
C SER A 333 -35.97 4.06 10.27
N ASP A 334 -35.23 3.35 9.41
CA ASP A 334 -34.09 2.52 9.83
C ASP A 334 -32.90 3.37 10.27
N LEU A 335 -32.68 4.52 9.61
CA LEU A 335 -31.67 5.50 10.03
C LEU A 335 -31.98 6.12 11.40
N LEU A 336 -33.27 6.40 11.68
CA LEU A 336 -33.69 6.93 12.97
C LEU A 336 -33.52 5.89 14.09
N ARG A 337 -33.88 4.63 13.83
CA ARG A 337 -33.66 3.53 14.79
C ARG A 337 -32.18 3.34 15.10
N TRP A 338 -31.32 3.40 14.07
CA TRP A 338 -29.87 3.30 14.25
C TRP A 338 -29.31 4.47 15.08
N ALA A 339 -29.79 5.70 14.84
CA ALA A 339 -29.36 6.87 15.61
C ALA A 339 -29.77 6.76 17.10
N GLU A 340 -30.96 6.27 17.40
CA GLU A 340 -31.41 6.03 18.78
C GLU A 340 -30.60 4.93 19.48
N GLU A 341 -30.30 3.83 18.79
CA GLU A 341 -29.43 2.76 19.30
C GLU A 341 -27.98 3.24 19.52
N PHE A 342 -27.48 4.12 18.64
CA PHE A 342 -26.15 4.70 18.76
C PHE A 342 -26.04 5.62 19.98
N ASP A 343 -26.99 6.52 20.20
CA ASP A 343 -27.00 7.42 21.36
C ASP A 343 -27.20 6.65 22.69
N ALA A 344 -27.97 5.55 22.67
CA ALA A 344 -28.15 4.70 23.85
C ALA A 344 -26.86 3.92 24.23
N SER A 345 -26.05 3.53 23.25
CA SER A 345 -24.79 2.80 23.45
C SER A 345 -23.59 3.72 23.71
N HIS A 346 -23.69 5.00 23.33
CA HIS A 346 -22.63 6.00 23.49
C HIS A 346 -23.14 7.23 24.25
N PRO A 347 -23.49 7.07 25.55
CA PRO A 347 -23.97 8.19 26.34
C PRO A 347 -22.95 9.32 26.30
N TYR A 348 -23.41 10.52 25.98
CA TYR A 348 -22.57 11.71 25.91
C TYR A 348 -21.77 11.86 27.21
N ILE A 349 -20.45 11.72 27.11
CA ILE A 349 -19.52 11.94 28.22
C ILE A 349 -19.06 13.40 28.14
N PRO A 350 -19.39 14.24 29.14
CA PRO A 350 -18.92 15.63 29.17
C PRO A 350 -17.39 15.69 29.11
N ARG A 351 -16.87 16.72 28.45
CA ARG A 351 -15.42 16.94 28.27
C ARG A 351 -14.65 16.93 29.59
N GLU A 352 -15.25 17.46 30.66
CA GLU A 352 -14.68 17.46 32.02
C GLU A 352 -14.48 16.05 32.58
N GLU A 353 -15.39 15.11 32.30
CA GLU A 353 -15.28 13.72 32.76
C GLU A 353 -14.21 12.96 31.96
N LEU A 354 -14.03 13.26 30.67
CA LEU A 354 -12.92 12.71 29.87
C LEU A 354 -11.56 13.16 30.41
N GLU A 355 -11.43 14.45 30.78
CA GLU A 355 -10.21 14.99 31.38
C GLU A 355 -9.93 14.37 32.76
N ARG A 356 -10.96 14.15 33.58
CA ARG A 356 -10.84 13.46 34.87
C ARG A 356 -10.34 12.03 34.71
N ARG A 357 -10.89 11.28 33.74
CA ARG A 357 -10.47 9.90 33.42
C ARG A 357 -9.03 9.84 32.92
N ARG A 358 -8.63 10.79 32.06
CA ARG A 358 -7.25 10.89 31.57
C ARG A 358 -6.27 11.15 32.71
N LYS A 359 -6.59 12.09 33.60
CA LYS A 359 -5.75 12.42 34.77
C LYS A 359 -5.62 11.23 35.73
N ALA A 360 -6.71 10.50 35.97
CA ALA A 360 -6.68 9.30 36.82
C ALA A 360 -5.77 8.20 36.21
N LYS A 361 -5.82 8.01 34.89
CA LYS A 361 -4.98 7.01 34.20
C LYS A 361 -3.49 7.41 34.18
N GLU A 362 -3.19 8.71 34.06
CA GLU A 362 -1.82 9.23 34.19
C GLU A 362 -1.28 9.06 35.61
N GLU A 363 -2.11 9.28 36.64
CA GLU A 363 -1.72 9.08 38.05
C GLU A 363 -1.50 7.60 38.38
N GLU A 364 -2.32 6.70 37.84
CA GLU A 364 -2.14 5.25 38.00
C GLU A 364 -0.83 4.78 37.37
N ARG A 365 -0.52 5.26 36.15
CA ARG A 365 0.73 4.95 35.43
C ARG A 365 1.96 5.49 36.17
N ALA A 366 1.87 6.68 36.77
CA ALA A 366 2.92 7.24 37.60
C ALA A 366 3.15 6.42 38.90
N LYS A 367 2.07 5.93 39.52
CA LYS A 367 2.17 5.04 40.69
C LYS A 367 2.81 3.70 40.34
N THR A 368 2.52 3.15 39.16
CA THR A 368 3.17 1.89 38.72
C THR A 368 4.65 2.08 38.46
N GLN A 369 5.07 3.21 37.88
CA GLN A 369 6.48 3.52 37.64
C GLN A 369 7.28 3.82 38.92
N ALA A 370 6.65 4.34 39.97
CA ALA A 370 7.31 4.61 41.25
C ALA A 370 7.45 3.37 42.15
N SER A 371 6.84 2.25 41.79
CA SER A 371 6.84 1.00 42.56
C SER A 371 7.89 -0.02 42.07
N PHE A 372 8.75 0.36 41.12
CA PHE A 372 9.84 -0.45 40.60
C PHE A 372 11.20 0.10 41.01
#